data_AF-A0A0J8S180-F1
#
_entry.id   AF-A0A0J8S180-F1
#
_cell.length_a   1.000
_cell.length_b   1.000
_cell.length_c   1.000
_cell.angle_alpha   90.00
_cell.angle_beta   90.00
_cell.angle_gamma   90.00
#
_symmetry.space_group_name_H-M   'P 1'
#
loop_
_entity.id
_entity.type
_entity.pdbx_description
1 polymer ?
#
loop_
_entity_poly.entity_id
_entity_poly.type
_entity_poly.pdbx_seq_one_letter_code
_entity_poly.pdbx_strand_id
1 'polypeptide(L)'
;MTPKEYPRTTTAASWDFSCACNDRLYPVHGENVYLIMPPFFQGVSIKNSSKGDFTVIGNSNFDTGYENIYLRSLKGDGNAWMNNWIRHDFFSGDGVLELTLEAYESAWWDKQRRFTSQPPNIFETTLQAVPKLGVHLD
;
A
#
# COMPACT_ATOMS: atom_id res chain seq x y z
N MET A 1 -36.31 -11.13 30.24
CA MET A 1 -35.89 -10.00 29.36
C MET A 1 -35.11 -10.60 28.21
N THR A 2 -35.68 -10.63 27.01
CA THR A 2 -34.93 -11.02 25.80
C THR A 2 -34.04 -9.85 25.38
N PRO A 3 -32.76 -10.08 25.02
CA PRO A 3 -31.91 -9.01 24.51
C PRO A 3 -32.55 -8.39 23.27
N LYS A 4 -32.66 -7.07 23.25
CA LYS A 4 -33.16 -6.33 22.10
C LYS A 4 -32.09 -6.37 21.02
N GLU A 5 -32.30 -7.17 19.98
CA GLU A 5 -31.40 -7.25 18.83
C GLU A 5 -31.54 -5.97 17.99
N TYR A 6 -30.47 -5.20 17.87
CA TYR A 6 -30.43 -4.07 16.95
C TYR A 6 -29.90 -4.57 15.60
N PRO A 7 -30.50 -4.19 14.46
CA PRO A 7 -29.99 -4.57 13.15
C PRO A 7 -28.57 -4.01 13.01
N ARG A 8 -27.60 -4.88 12.68
CA ARG A 8 -26.25 -4.44 12.32
C ARG A 8 -26.36 -3.70 10.98
N THR A 9 -26.41 -2.38 11.02
CA THR A 9 -26.49 -1.52 9.83
C THR A 9 -25.13 -1.24 9.20
N THR A 10 -24.03 -1.63 9.85
CA THR A 10 -22.69 -1.51 9.28
C THR A 10 -22.50 -2.56 8.19
N THR A 11 -22.41 -2.10 6.94
CA THR A 11 -22.15 -2.94 5.77
C THR A 11 -20.71 -3.49 5.83
N ALA A 12 -20.46 -4.65 5.24
CA ALA A 12 -19.11 -5.24 5.17
C ALA A 12 -18.06 -4.24 4.67
N ALA A 13 -18.43 -3.35 3.72
CA ALA A 13 -17.56 -2.29 3.21
C ALA A 13 -16.97 -1.37 4.29
N SER A 14 -17.74 -1.05 5.35
CA SER A 14 -17.23 -0.23 6.47
C SER A 14 -16.17 -0.95 7.32
N TRP A 15 -16.32 -2.26 7.46
CA TRP A 15 -15.34 -3.10 8.15
C TRP A 15 -14.06 -3.23 7.32
N ASP A 16 -14.20 -3.49 6.01
CA ASP A 16 -13.07 -3.59 5.09
C ASP A 16 -12.25 -2.29 5.06
N PHE A 17 -12.94 -1.14 5.02
CA PHE A 17 -12.28 0.17 5.10
C PHE A 17 -11.51 0.34 6.41
N SER A 18 -12.10 -0.07 7.54
CA SER A 18 -11.45 0.02 8.85
C SER A 18 -10.18 -0.84 8.92
N CYS A 19 -10.22 -2.07 8.39
CA CYS A 19 -9.05 -2.93 8.26
C CYS A 19 -7.96 -2.27 7.40
N ALA A 20 -8.32 -1.72 6.23
CA ALA A 20 -7.39 -0.99 5.37
C ALA A 20 -6.78 0.24 6.05
N CYS A 21 -7.53 0.94 6.91
CA CYS A 21 -7.01 2.05 7.71
C CYS A 21 -6.05 1.60 8.83
N ASN A 22 -6.20 0.38 9.35
CA ASN A 22 -5.33 -0.17 10.38
C ASN A 22 -4.01 -0.65 9.80
N ASP A 23 -4.09 -1.44 8.73
CA ASP A 23 -2.94 -2.03 8.04
C ASP A 23 -2.27 -1.01 7.10
N ARG A 24 -2.98 0.09 6.79
CA ARG A 24 -2.52 1.27 6.05
C ARG A 24 -2.10 0.98 4.62
N LEU A 25 -2.72 -0.06 4.05
CA LEU A 25 -2.71 -0.40 2.64
C LEU A 25 -4.08 -0.09 2.04
N TYR A 26 -4.15 0.92 1.18
CA TYR A 26 -5.42 1.34 0.60
C TYR A 26 -5.55 0.91 -0.87
N PRO A 27 -6.53 0.04 -1.23
CA PRO A 27 -6.72 -0.38 -2.61
C PRO A 27 -7.25 0.77 -3.46
N VAL A 28 -6.61 1.02 -4.60
CA VAL A 28 -7.18 1.89 -5.64
C VAL A 28 -8.06 1.02 -6.53
N HIS A 29 -9.38 1.13 -6.34
CA HIS A 29 -10.33 0.31 -7.09
C HIS A 29 -10.20 0.54 -8.60
N GLY A 30 -10.25 -0.55 -9.37
CA GLY A 30 -10.08 -0.51 -10.82
C GLY A 30 -8.62 -0.60 -11.29
N GLU A 31 -7.65 -0.45 -10.39
CA GLU A 31 -6.22 -0.57 -10.68
C GLU A 31 -5.59 -1.73 -9.90
N ASN A 32 -4.43 -2.21 -10.36
CA ASN A 32 -3.65 -3.24 -9.68
C ASN A 32 -2.67 -2.61 -8.67
N VAL A 33 -3.16 -1.74 -7.79
CA VAL A 33 -2.31 -0.90 -6.93
C VAL A 33 -2.92 -0.68 -5.53
N TYR A 34 -2.05 -0.66 -4.53
CA TYR A 34 -2.31 -0.26 -3.15
C TYR A 34 -1.44 0.95 -2.78
N LEU A 35 -2.04 1.99 -2.20
CA LEU A 35 -1.30 3.11 -1.63
C LEU A 35 -0.73 2.72 -0.27
N ILE A 36 0.51 3.15 -0.02
CA ILE A 36 1.26 2.86 1.20
C ILE A 36 1.13 4.03 2.17
N MET A 37 0.76 3.73 3.40
CA MET A 37 0.88 4.63 4.55
C MET A 37 1.51 3.87 5.73
N PRO A 38 2.09 4.56 6.73
CA PRO A 38 2.60 3.91 7.95
C PRO A 38 1.51 3.17 8.73
N PRO A 39 1.61 1.83 8.93
CA PRO A 39 0.72 1.05 9.79
C PRO A 39 0.65 1.58 11.21
N PHE A 40 -0.47 1.36 11.91
CA PHE A 40 -0.56 1.65 13.36
C PHE A 40 0.17 0.62 14.23
N PHE A 41 0.73 -0.42 13.63
CA PHE A 41 1.50 -1.46 14.32
C PHE A 41 2.98 -1.38 13.94
N GLN A 42 3.82 -2.06 14.70
CA GLN A 42 5.22 -2.25 14.30
C GLN A 42 5.34 -2.96 12.96
N GLY A 43 4.40 -3.83 12.63
CA GLY A 43 4.28 -4.42 11.30
C GLY A 43 3.09 -5.33 11.17
N VAL A 44 2.81 -5.70 9.93
CA VAL A 44 1.75 -6.63 9.52
C VAL A 44 2.40 -7.73 8.68
N SER A 45 1.97 -8.97 8.90
CA SER A 45 2.38 -10.12 8.10
C SER A 45 1.17 -10.72 7.43
N ILE A 46 1.21 -10.79 6.10
CA ILE A 46 0.12 -11.25 5.26
C ILE A 46 0.51 -12.59 4.68
N LYS A 47 -0.23 -13.64 5.04
CA LYS A 47 0.00 -14.98 4.51
C LYS A 47 -0.66 -15.14 3.15
N ASN A 48 0.11 -15.55 2.16
CA ASN A 48 -0.43 -15.98 0.88
C ASN A 48 -1.13 -17.34 1.06
N SER A 49 -2.43 -17.40 0.81
CA SER A 49 -3.22 -18.62 0.99
C SER A 49 -2.85 -19.73 0.00
N SER A 50 -2.36 -19.39 -1.18
CA SER A 50 -2.06 -20.33 -2.26
C SER A 50 -0.67 -20.94 -2.14
N LYS A 51 0.34 -20.17 -1.68
CA LYS A 51 1.74 -20.62 -1.59
C LYS A 51 2.23 -20.85 -0.16
N GLY A 52 1.59 -20.23 0.83
CA GLY A 52 2.00 -20.30 2.24
C GLY A 52 3.08 -19.29 2.65
N ASP A 53 3.63 -18.54 1.70
CA ASP A 53 4.61 -17.49 1.92
C ASP A 53 4.01 -16.29 2.68
N PHE A 54 4.88 -15.48 3.29
CA PHE A 54 4.46 -14.30 4.04
C PHE A 54 5.07 -13.04 3.46
N THR A 55 4.21 -12.08 3.15
CA THR A 55 4.64 -10.71 2.88
C THR A 55 4.67 -9.93 4.18
N VAL A 56 5.75 -9.22 4.46
CA VAL A 56 5.91 -8.45 5.71
C VAL A 56 5.99 -6.96 5.39
N ILE A 57 5.19 -6.18 6.10
CA ILE A 57 5.19 -4.71 6.01
C ILE A 57 5.45 -4.18 7.39
N GLY A 58 6.57 -3.50 7.59
CA GLY A 58 7.07 -3.13 8.92
C GLY A 58 7.54 -1.70 9.01
N ASN A 59 7.36 -1.11 10.18
CA ASN A 59 7.86 0.21 10.55
C ASN A 59 9.17 0.08 11.34
N SER A 60 10.23 0.67 10.83
CA SER A 60 11.44 0.98 11.58
C SER A 60 11.27 2.31 12.30
N ASN A 61 11.75 2.37 13.55
CA ASN A 61 11.50 3.46 14.52
C ASN A 61 10.04 3.61 14.98
N PHE A 62 9.25 2.53 14.94
CA PHE A 62 7.93 2.52 15.56
C PHE A 62 8.02 2.81 17.05
N ASP A 63 7.25 3.78 17.53
CA ASP A 63 7.11 4.09 18.94
C ASP A 63 5.66 3.93 19.38
N THR A 64 5.45 3.47 20.61
CA THR A 64 4.10 3.27 21.17
C THR A 64 3.39 4.58 21.52
N GLY A 65 4.11 5.70 21.52
CA GLY A 65 3.57 7.04 21.74
C GLY A 65 2.99 7.68 20.47
N TYR A 66 3.20 7.06 19.31
CA TYR A 66 2.89 7.60 17.98
C TYR A 66 3.48 9.01 17.77
N GLU A 67 4.72 9.23 18.19
CA GLU A 67 5.46 10.46 17.89
C GLU A 67 6.04 10.42 16.47
N ASN A 68 6.53 9.25 16.04
CA ASN A 68 7.08 9.02 14.70
C ASN A 68 5.99 8.64 13.70
N ILE A 69 5.23 9.62 13.22
CA ILE A 69 4.11 9.41 12.27
C ILE A 69 4.47 9.70 10.81
N TYR A 70 5.59 10.35 10.54
CA TYR A 70 5.95 10.75 9.19
C TYR A 70 6.83 9.70 8.53
N LEU A 71 6.42 9.29 7.32
CA LEU A 71 7.22 8.41 6.49
C LEU A 71 8.45 9.16 5.97
N ARG A 72 9.64 8.61 6.20
CA ARG A 72 10.92 9.17 5.74
C ARG A 72 11.44 8.47 4.49
N SER A 73 11.38 7.15 4.47
CA SER A 73 11.86 6.34 3.34
C SER A 73 11.19 4.97 3.35
N LEU A 74 11.25 4.31 2.19
CA LEU A 74 10.75 2.96 1.98
C LEU A 74 11.90 2.09 1.45
N LYS A 75 11.91 0.83 1.86
CA LYS A 75 12.77 -0.20 1.25
C LYS A 75 11.93 -1.43 0.93
N GLY A 76 12.05 -1.93 -0.30
CA GLY A 76 11.52 -3.23 -0.71
C GLY A 76 12.68 -4.20 -0.85
N ASP A 77 12.67 -5.28 -0.07
CA ASP A 77 13.73 -6.31 -0.06
C ASP A 77 15.15 -5.72 0.05
N GLY A 78 15.29 -4.73 0.93
CA GLY A 78 16.54 -4.01 1.19
C GLY A 78 16.89 -2.91 0.17
N ASN A 79 16.19 -2.83 -0.96
CA ASN A 79 16.42 -1.83 -2.00
C ASN A 79 15.56 -0.58 -1.77
N ALA A 80 16.11 0.60 -2.06
CA ALA A 80 15.38 1.85 -1.90
C ALA A 80 14.12 1.86 -2.79
N TRP A 81 12.97 2.09 -2.18
CA TRP A 81 11.68 2.10 -2.84
C TRP A 81 11.16 3.53 -2.93
N MET A 82 10.85 3.99 -4.15
CA MET A 82 10.52 5.40 -4.40
C MET A 82 9.03 5.64 -4.64
N ASN A 83 8.24 4.58 -4.78
CA ASN A 83 6.82 4.68 -5.04
C ASN A 83 6.06 4.68 -3.70
N ASN A 84 5.08 5.55 -3.56
CA ASN A 84 4.11 5.51 -2.44
C ASN A 84 3.02 4.44 -2.64
N TRP A 85 3.28 3.46 -3.50
CA TRP A 85 2.33 2.41 -3.84
C TRP A 85 3.05 1.09 -4.17
N ILE A 86 2.33 -0.01 -3.99
CA ILE A 86 2.71 -1.37 -4.37
C ILE A 86 1.64 -2.00 -5.27
N ARG A 87 2.00 -3.02 -6.03
CA ARG A 87 1.05 -3.79 -6.87
C ARG A 87 0.55 -5.02 -6.13
N HIS A 88 -0.57 -5.58 -6.56
CA HIS A 88 -1.13 -6.78 -5.92
C HIS A 88 -0.21 -8.00 -6.01
N ASP A 89 0.63 -8.08 -7.05
CA ASP A 89 1.61 -9.16 -7.21
C ASP A 89 2.71 -9.15 -6.13
N PHE A 90 2.89 -8.05 -5.40
CA PHE A 90 3.76 -8.00 -4.22
C PHE A 90 3.37 -9.04 -3.17
N PHE A 91 2.05 -9.29 -2.99
CA PHE A 91 1.54 -10.29 -2.04
C PHE A 91 1.63 -11.73 -2.54
N SER A 92 2.10 -11.94 -3.78
CA SER A 92 2.22 -13.27 -4.39
C SER A 92 3.51 -14.01 -4.02
N GLY A 93 4.36 -13.40 -3.20
CA GLY A 93 5.62 -13.96 -2.72
C GLY A 93 5.94 -13.55 -1.28
N ASP A 94 7.21 -13.64 -0.91
CA ASP A 94 7.77 -13.43 0.42
C ASP A 94 8.37 -12.02 0.62
N GLY A 95 7.90 -11.04 -0.16
CA GLY A 95 8.46 -9.69 -0.17
C GLY A 95 8.38 -8.98 1.18
N VAL A 96 9.38 -8.14 1.46
CA VAL A 96 9.48 -7.33 2.67
C VAL A 96 9.48 -5.85 2.30
N LEU A 97 8.54 -5.10 2.87
CA LEU A 97 8.48 -3.64 2.76
C LEU A 97 8.77 -3.02 4.14
N GLU A 98 9.89 -2.31 4.23
CA GLU A 98 10.31 -1.58 5.42
C GLU A 98 10.04 -0.08 5.24
N LEU A 99 9.30 0.49 6.17
CA LEU A 99 8.99 1.91 6.26
C LEU A 99 9.87 2.51 7.35
N THR A 100 10.61 3.58 7.06
CA THR A 100 11.33 4.32 8.10
C THR A 100 10.51 5.51 8.53
N LEU A 101 10.21 5.61 9.83
CA LEU A 101 9.41 6.69 10.40
C LEU A 101 10.28 7.70 11.17
N GLU A 102 9.83 8.96 11.17
CA GLU A 102 10.40 10.07 11.93
C GLU A 102 9.29 10.97 12.51
N ALA A 103 9.62 11.78 13.51
CA ALA A 103 8.69 12.72 14.17
C ALA A 103 8.40 13.99 13.35
N TYR A 104 9.15 14.22 12.27
CA TYR A 104 9.02 15.41 11.42
C TYR A 104 8.88 15.02 9.94
N GLU A 105 8.17 15.85 9.18
CA GLU A 105 7.99 15.69 7.75
C GLU A 105 9.33 15.80 7.02
N SER A 106 9.51 14.97 6.00
CA SER A 106 10.74 14.96 5.22
C SER A 106 10.59 15.72 3.90
N ALA A 107 11.56 16.59 3.59
CA ALA A 107 11.65 17.27 2.29
C ALA A 107 12.00 16.33 1.11
N TRP A 108 12.19 15.04 1.41
CA TRP A 108 12.47 13.99 0.43
C TRP A 108 11.32 13.83 -0.57
N TRP A 109 10.08 13.76 -0.06
CA TRP A 109 8.87 13.59 -0.87
C TRP A 109 8.58 14.80 -1.75
N ASP A 110 8.87 16.01 -1.29
CA ASP A 110 8.65 17.24 -2.05
C ASP A 110 9.53 17.33 -3.31
N LYS A 111 10.76 16.79 -3.26
CA LYS A 111 11.64 16.73 -4.43
C LYS A 111 11.22 15.68 -5.46
N GLN A 112 10.44 14.68 -5.04
CA GLN A 112 10.00 13.54 -5.85
C GLN A 112 8.59 13.68 -6.43
N ARG A 113 7.95 14.86 -6.27
CA ARG A 113 6.64 15.20 -6.87
C ARG A 113 6.57 15.11 -8.41
N ARG A 114 7.65 14.76 -9.10
CA ARG A 114 7.67 14.56 -10.55
C ARG A 114 7.56 13.06 -10.87
N PHE A 115 6.33 12.63 -11.16
CA PHE A 115 5.94 11.43 -11.90
C PHE A 115 6.19 10.02 -11.32
N THR A 116 7.14 9.80 -10.41
CA THR A 116 7.40 8.43 -9.86
C THR A 116 6.50 8.06 -8.67
N SER A 117 5.77 9.02 -8.10
CA SER A 117 4.86 8.84 -6.96
C SER A 117 3.38 8.82 -7.35
N GLN A 118 3.07 8.77 -8.65
CA GLN A 118 1.70 8.55 -9.10
C GLN A 118 1.53 7.07 -9.42
N PRO A 119 0.43 6.44 -8.99
CA PRO A 119 0.07 5.13 -9.50
C PRO A 119 -0.17 5.23 -11.03
N PRO A 120 0.03 4.13 -11.78
CA PRO A 120 -0.26 4.10 -13.20
C PRO A 120 -1.71 4.56 -13.46
N ASN A 121 -1.89 5.30 -14.54
CA ASN A 121 -3.21 5.73 -15.00
C ASN A 121 -3.52 5.14 -16.37
N ILE A 122 -4.78 5.25 -16.80
CA ILE A 122 -5.25 4.69 -18.06
C ILE A 122 -4.50 5.23 -19.28
N PHE A 123 -4.08 6.50 -19.27
CA PHE A 123 -3.35 7.09 -20.40
C PHE A 123 -1.96 6.50 -20.54
N GLU A 124 -1.22 6.37 -19.44
CA GLU A 124 0.11 5.74 -19.43
C GLU A 124 0.04 4.26 -19.76
N THR A 125 -0.92 3.55 -19.19
CA THR A 125 -1.11 2.12 -19.43
C THR A 125 -1.45 1.87 -20.90
N THR A 126 -2.29 2.71 -21.51
CA THR A 126 -2.60 2.64 -22.93
C THR A 126 -1.36 2.93 -23.78
N LEU A 127 -0.61 3.99 -23.48
CA LEU A 127 0.62 4.32 -24.22
C LEU A 127 1.69 3.23 -24.12
N GLN A 128 1.79 2.51 -23.00
CA GLN A 128 2.69 1.37 -22.86
C GLN A 128 2.18 0.09 -23.57
N ALA A 129 0.86 -0.02 -23.77
CA ALA A 129 0.24 -1.13 -24.50
C ALA A 129 0.24 -0.93 -26.03
N VAL A 130 0.24 0.32 -26.52
CA VAL A 130 0.23 0.67 -27.95
C VAL A 130 1.40 0.06 -28.73
N PRO A 131 2.67 0.08 -28.27
CA PRO A 131 3.77 -0.55 -28.99
C PRO A 131 3.64 -2.08 -29.14
N LYS A 132 2.81 -2.74 -28.31
CA LYS A 132 2.57 -4.19 -28.37
C LYS A 132 1.42 -4.58 -29.30
N LEU A 133 0.61 -3.60 -29.73
CA LEU A 133 -0.38 -3.76 -30.78
C LEU A 133 0.28 -3.29 -32.07
N GLY A 134 0.98 -4.19 -32.76
CA GLY A 134 1.64 -3.91 -34.03
C GLY A 134 0.66 -3.50 -35.13
N VAL A 135 0.19 -2.26 -35.09
CA VAL A 135 -0.52 -1.62 -36.19
C VAL A 135 0.54 -0.98 -37.07
N HIS A 136 1.01 -1.73 -38.07
CA HIS A 136 1.51 -1.10 -39.29
C HIS A 136 0.34 -0.33 -39.90
N LEU A 137 0.50 1.00 -39.95
CA LEU A 137 -0.34 1.85 -40.77
C LEU A 137 0.25 1.76 -42.18
N ASP A 138 -0.36 0.92 -43.01
CA ASP A 138 -0.19 0.94 -44.47
C ASP A 138 -1.01 2.08 -45.07
#